data_AF-A0A5A7NB07-F1
#
_entry.id   AF-A0A5A7NB07-F1
#
_cell.length_a   1.000
_cell.length_b   1.000
_cell.length_c   1.000
_cell.angle_alpha   90.00
_cell.angle_beta   90.00
_cell.angle_gamma   90.00
#
_symmetry.space_group_name_H-M   'P 1'
#
loop_
_entity.id
_entity.type
_entity.pdbx_description
1 polymer ?
#
loop_
_entity_poly.entity_id
_entity_poly.type
_entity_poly.pdbx_seq_one_letter_code
_entity_poly.pdbx_strand_id
1 'polypeptide(L)'
;MHAISQYLNERQRFQTRWSDAFAQALCPLRFVYGPQDPVSGTAMAHRFAQIVPDADIVALPGIGHYPQVEAPEAVRAAFAEFEAKHAA
;
A
#
# COMPACT_ATOMS: atom_id res chain seq x y z
N MET A 1 21.29 -19.46 6.03
CA MET A 1 20.11 -18.61 6.27
C MET A 1 19.38 -18.43 4.94
N HIS A 2 18.12 -18.86 4.86
CA HIS A 2 17.32 -18.90 3.63
C HIS A 2 17.08 -17.49 3.05
N ALA A 3 16.86 -17.39 1.73
CA ALA A 3 16.69 -16.13 1.00
C ALA A 3 15.61 -15.18 1.58
N ILE A 4 14.60 -15.70 2.28
CA ILE A 4 13.58 -14.92 3.01
C ILE A 4 14.22 -14.01 4.09
N SER A 5 15.34 -14.42 4.69
CA SER A 5 16.08 -13.59 5.66
C SER A 5 16.82 -12.43 5.00
N GLN A 6 17.17 -12.52 3.71
CA GLN A 6 17.86 -11.43 3.01
C GLN A 6 16.95 -10.24 2.78
N TYR A 7 15.67 -10.46 2.47
CA TYR A 7 14.70 -9.38 2.30
C TYR A 7 14.66 -8.44 3.51
N LEU A 8 14.76 -8.95 4.74
CA LEU A 8 14.77 -8.10 5.93
C LEU A 8 15.97 -7.15 5.95
N ASN A 9 17.15 -7.65 5.58
CA ASN A 9 18.37 -6.84 5.47
C ASN A 9 18.28 -5.85 4.30
N GLU A 10 17.73 -6.27 3.17
CA GLU A 10 17.55 -5.44 1.99
C GLU A 10 16.54 -4.32 2.24
N ARG A 11 15.41 -4.61 2.91
CA ARG A 11 14.42 -3.61 3.29
C ARG A 11 15.02 -2.52 4.16
N GLN A 12 15.93 -2.88 5.08
CA GLN A 12 16.65 -1.88 5.87
C GLN A 12 17.65 -1.10 5.01
N ARG A 13 18.47 -1.81 4.21
CA ARG A 13 19.52 -1.21 3.37
C ARG A 13 18.97 -0.27 2.30
N PHE A 14 17.83 -0.61 1.70
CA PHE A 14 17.25 0.10 0.56
C PHE A 14 16.01 0.94 0.93
N GLN A 15 15.70 1.08 2.23
CA GLN A 15 14.51 1.78 2.70
C GLN A 15 14.29 3.14 2.02
N THR A 16 15.31 3.99 1.99
CA THR A 16 15.26 5.33 1.36
C THR A 16 14.96 5.21 -0.12
N ARG A 17 15.77 4.43 -0.86
CA ARG A 17 15.59 4.24 -2.31
C ARG A 17 14.18 3.77 -2.66
N TRP A 18 13.61 2.85 -1.88
CA TRP A 18 12.28 2.31 -2.14
C TRP A 18 11.16 3.25 -1.71
N SER A 19 11.33 3.97 -0.59
CA SER A 19 10.34 4.96 -0.15
C SER A 19 10.29 6.15 -1.11
N ASP A 20 11.45 6.63 -1.56
CA ASP A 20 11.57 7.78 -2.48
C ASP A 20 10.94 7.48 -3.84
N ALA A 21 10.91 6.21 -4.27
CA ALA A 21 10.24 5.82 -5.51
C ALA A 21 8.73 6.11 -5.47
N PHE A 22 8.09 6.01 -4.30
CA PHE A 22 6.68 6.41 -4.14
C PHE A 22 6.52 7.94 -4.18
N ALA A 23 7.42 8.68 -3.52
CA ALA A 23 7.39 10.14 -3.53
C ALA A 23 7.62 10.74 -4.93
N GLN A 24 8.40 10.05 -5.77
CA GLN A 24 8.78 10.47 -7.12
C GLN A 24 7.95 9.78 -8.22
N ALA A 25 6.87 9.07 -7.85
CA ALA A 25 6.06 8.36 -8.82
C ALA A 25 5.45 9.34 -9.85
N LEU A 26 5.63 9.03 -11.13
CA LEU A 26 5.07 9.81 -12.24
C LEU A 26 3.67 9.33 -12.66
N CYS A 27 3.14 8.32 -11.97
CA CYS A 27 1.81 7.79 -12.16
C CYS A 27 0.97 7.99 -10.88
N PRO A 28 -0.37 8.05 -11.01
CA PRO A 28 -1.23 8.06 -9.84
C PRO A 28 -1.05 6.80 -8.98
N LEU A 29 -1.16 6.96 -7.67
CA LEU A 29 -1.02 5.87 -6.70
C LEU A 29 -2.24 5.84 -5.79
N ARG A 30 -2.73 4.63 -5.49
CA ARG A 30 -3.73 4.37 -4.44
C ARG A 30 -3.25 3.26 -3.53
N PHE A 31 -3.39 3.46 -2.21
CA PHE A 31 -3.12 2.42 -1.21
C PHE A 31 -4.42 1.87 -0.62
N VAL A 32 -4.75 0.62 -0.98
CA VAL A 32 -5.90 -0.12 -0.43
C VAL A 32 -5.40 -1.07 0.65
N TYR A 33 -5.91 -0.96 1.88
CA TYR A 33 -5.42 -1.74 3.01
C TYR A 33 -6.51 -2.11 4.02
N GLY A 34 -6.26 -3.17 4.80
CA GLY A 34 -7.08 -3.56 5.94
C GLY A 34 -6.56 -2.93 7.25
N PRO A 35 -7.36 -2.16 8.00
CA PRO A 35 -6.93 -1.55 9.26
C PRO A 35 -6.64 -2.55 10.38
N GLN A 36 -7.12 -3.80 10.27
CA GLN A 36 -6.90 -4.85 11.28
C GLN A 36 -5.64 -5.67 10.98
N ASP A 37 -4.88 -5.33 9.94
CA ASP A 37 -3.58 -5.91 9.69
C ASP A 37 -2.61 -5.62 10.86
N PRO A 38 -2.13 -6.65 11.59
CA PRO A 38 -1.23 -6.47 12.71
C PRO A 38 0.22 -6.16 12.28
N VAL A 39 0.54 -6.32 11.00
CA VAL A 39 1.89 -6.16 10.45
C VAL A 39 2.10 -4.75 9.92
N SER A 40 1.21 -4.27 9.04
CA SER A 40 1.38 -3.00 8.33
C SER A 40 0.26 -2.01 8.64
N GLY A 41 -1.00 -2.42 8.41
CA GLY A 41 -2.22 -1.73 8.86
C GLY A 41 -2.22 -0.20 8.76
N THR A 42 -2.89 0.44 9.72
CA THR A 42 -3.06 1.90 9.79
C THR A 42 -1.73 2.64 9.89
N ALA A 43 -0.72 2.04 10.54
CA ALA A 43 0.61 2.64 10.65
C ALA A 43 1.28 2.83 9.28
N MET A 44 1.14 1.85 8.38
CA MET A 44 1.66 1.96 7.02
C MET A 44 0.90 2.99 6.21
N ALA A 45 -0.43 3.06 6.37
CA ALA A 45 -1.24 4.08 5.70
C ALA A 45 -0.80 5.50 6.10
N HIS A 46 -0.55 5.74 7.40
CA HIS A 46 -0.01 7.01 7.86
C HIS A 46 1.37 7.31 7.26
N ARG A 47 2.25 6.31 7.19
CA ARG A 47 3.57 6.49 6.58
C ARG A 47 3.47 6.78 5.08
N PHE A 48 2.57 6.11 4.37
CA PHE A 48 2.31 6.35 2.96
C PHE A 48 1.84 7.80 2.72
N ALA A 49 0.90 8.30 3.54
CA ALA A 49 0.42 9.68 3.48
C ALA A 49 1.51 10.74 3.71
N GLN A 50 2.59 10.39 4.44
CA GLN A 50 3.73 11.29 4.65
C GLN A 50 4.71 11.31 3.47
N ILE A 51 4.71 10.28 2.63
CA ILE A 51 5.67 10.10 1.54
C ILE A 51 5.06 10.54 0.21
N VAL A 52 3.81 10.18 -0.04
CA VAL A 52 3.14 10.38 -1.32
C VAL A 52 2.35 11.69 -1.30
N PRO A 53 2.67 12.66 -2.18
CA PRO A 53 1.87 13.86 -2.34
C PRO A 53 0.44 13.50 -2.77
N ASP A 54 -0.55 14.17 -2.20
CA ASP A 54 -1.97 13.93 -2.48
C ASP A 54 -2.39 12.45 -2.37
N ALA A 55 -1.81 11.75 -1.38
CA ALA A 55 -2.00 10.32 -1.19
C ALA A 55 -3.47 9.89 -1.20
N ASP A 56 -3.80 9.00 -2.14
CA ASP A 56 -5.10 8.35 -2.23
C ASP A 56 -5.07 7.05 -1.41
N ILE A 57 -5.85 6.99 -0.33
CA ILE A 57 -5.85 5.87 0.62
C ILE A 57 -7.27 5.38 0.83
N VAL A 58 -7.46 4.06 0.71
CA VAL A 58 -8.74 3.37 0.96
C VAL A 58 -8.55 2.33 2.07
N ALA A 59 -9.20 2.56 3.19
CA ALA A 59 -9.27 1.59 4.28
C ALA A 59 -10.48 0.66 4.08
N LEU A 60 -10.28 -0.65 4.28
CA LEU A 60 -11.35 -1.66 4.27
C LEU A 60 -11.66 -2.10 5.72
N PRO A 61 -12.68 -1.56 6.38
CA PRO A 61 -12.99 -1.90 7.77
C PRO A 61 -13.27 -3.39 7.95
N GLY A 62 -12.79 -3.99 9.04
CA GLY A 62 -12.98 -5.42 9.29
C GLY A 62 -11.97 -6.34 8.59
N ILE A 63 -11.02 -5.79 7.83
CA ILE A 63 -10.08 -6.55 6.99
C ILE A 63 -8.67 -6.52 7.57
N GLY A 64 -8.01 -7.69 7.51
CA GLY A 64 -6.65 -7.93 7.96
C GLY A 64 -5.60 -7.70 6.88
N HIS A 65 -4.57 -8.56 6.89
CA HIS A 65 -3.33 -8.36 6.13
C HIS A 65 -3.46 -8.59 4.62
N TYR A 66 -4.44 -9.40 4.18
CA TYR A 66 -4.58 -9.77 2.78
C TYR A 66 -5.94 -9.33 2.23
N PRO A 67 -6.16 -8.01 2.03
CA PRO A 67 -7.46 -7.49 1.63
C PRO A 67 -7.97 -8.08 0.31
N GLN A 68 -7.08 -8.38 -0.63
CA GLN A 68 -7.42 -9.01 -1.90
C GLN A 68 -7.95 -10.45 -1.78
N VAL A 69 -7.65 -11.13 -0.66
CA VAL A 69 -8.14 -12.48 -0.36
C VAL A 69 -9.37 -12.42 0.55
N GLU A 70 -9.33 -11.56 1.56
CA GLU A 70 -10.38 -11.43 2.58
C GLU A 70 -11.63 -10.70 2.06
N ALA A 71 -11.45 -9.71 1.18
CA ALA A 71 -12.53 -8.92 0.59
C ALA A 71 -12.25 -8.57 -0.88
N PRO A 72 -12.16 -9.58 -1.78
CA PRO A 72 -11.82 -9.38 -3.20
C PRO A 72 -12.77 -8.41 -3.90
N GLU A 73 -14.06 -8.46 -3.59
CA GLU A 73 -15.08 -7.57 -4.15
C GLU A 73 -14.84 -6.10 -3.77
N ALA A 74 -14.46 -5.84 -2.52
CA ALA A 74 -14.17 -4.49 -2.03
C ALA A 74 -12.87 -3.94 -2.65
N VAL A 75 -11.85 -4.79 -2.81
CA VAL A 75 -10.61 -4.43 -3.51
C VAL A 75 -10.89 -4.11 -4.98
N ARG A 76 -11.72 -4.92 -5.67
CA ARG A 76 -12.11 -4.64 -7.06
C ARG A 76 -12.86 -3.32 -7.18
N ALA A 77 -13.79 -3.02 -6.27
CA ALA A 77 -14.50 -1.75 -6.25
C ALA A 77 -13.53 -0.56 -6.07
N ALA A 78 -12.62 -0.64 -5.09
CA ALA A 78 -11.60 0.38 -4.87
C ALA A 78 -10.67 0.57 -6.08
N PHE A 79 -10.39 -0.49 -6.84
CA PHE A 79 -9.64 -0.42 -8.09
C PHE A 79 -10.45 0.24 -9.22
N ALA A 80 -11.70 -0.16 -9.43
CA ALA A 80 -12.55 0.43 -10.48
C ALA A 80 -12.80 1.93 -10.27
N GLU A 81 -12.98 2.37 -9.03
CA GLU A 81 -13.06 3.79 -8.68
C GLU A 81 -11.78 4.55 -9.02
N PHE A 82 -10.62 3.92 -8.81
CA PHE A 82 -9.33 4.51 -9.14
C PHE A 82 -9.15 4.63 -10.65
N GLU A 83 -9.50 3.60 -11.41
CA GLU A 83 -9.48 3.64 -12.87
C GLU A 83 -10.41 4.73 -13.40
N ALA A 84 -11.65 4.82 -12.91
CA ALA A 84 -12.60 5.84 -13.33
C ALA A 84 -12.10 7.27 -13.03
N LYS A 85 -11.45 7.49 -11.88
CA LYS A 85 -10.87 8.78 -11.49
C LYS A 85 -9.71 9.21 -12.40
N HIS A 86 -9.00 8.24 -13.00
CA HIS A 86 -7.81 8.48 -13.81
C HIS A 86 -7.99 8.08 -15.29
N ALA A 87 -9.23 7.82 -15.72
CA ALA A 87 -9.57 7.64 -17.12
C ALA A 87 -9.36 8.97 -17.87
N ALA A 88 -8.70 8.89 -19.02
CA ALA A 88 -8.40 10.04 -19.89
C ALA A 88 -9.64 10.60 -20.59
#